data_AF-A0A9X2XZ82-F1
#
_entry.id   AF-A0A9X2XZ82-F1
#
_cell.length_a   1.000
_cell.length_b   1.000
_cell.length_c   1.000
_cell.angle_alpha   90.00
_cell.angle_beta   90.00
_cell.angle_gamma   90.00
#
_symmetry.space_group_name_H-M   'P 1'
#
loop_
_entity.id
_entity.type
_entity.pdbx_description
1 polymer ?
#
loop_
_entity_poly.entity_id
_entity_poly.type
_entity_poly.pdbx_seq_one_letter_code
_entity_poly.pdbx_strand_id
1 'polypeptide(L)'
;MLPTDIRAAGHAGVVNYVSLSRPGSSFGAKPITLPYARALTAAGLVIVSNYQYGKPGGTAPSDFTRGYPGGVADARTAWQLHTAAGGGRSAPVFFTIDEDIDRNTWNTVALPWFRGINSVLGVQRTGVYGGIDVCQWAIADGVIGQSGIPGYRWAWQTKAWSGNRIHPAAVLYQRVVDTASNPGPLVGGSRVDVNDVMARDCGQWNFHP
;
A
#
# COMPACT_ATOMS: atom_id res chain seq x y z
N MET A 1 -7.32 -2.16 16.96
CA MET A 1 -8.65 -1.72 16.50
C MET A 1 -9.49 -2.96 16.24
N LEU A 2 -10.74 -3.01 16.69
CA LEU A 2 -11.60 -4.16 16.42
C LEU A 2 -12.26 -4.01 15.04
N PRO A 3 -12.50 -5.11 14.29
CA PRO A 3 -13.23 -5.08 13.03
C PRO A 3 -14.61 -4.40 13.13
N THR A 4 -15.29 -4.55 14.27
CA THR A 4 -16.57 -3.90 14.54
C THR A 4 -16.47 -2.38 14.58
N ASP A 5 -15.36 -1.83 15.09
CA ASP A 5 -15.15 -0.38 15.12
C ASP A 5 -15.01 0.19 13.71
N ILE A 6 -14.28 -0.52 12.84
CA ILE A 6 -14.07 -0.16 11.43
C ILE A 6 -15.40 -0.12 10.69
N ARG A 7 -16.23 -1.14 10.88
CA ARG A 7 -17.55 -1.22 10.27
C ARG A 7 -18.50 -0.15 10.80
N ALA A 8 -18.49 0.10 12.12
CA ALA A 8 -19.32 1.13 12.75
C ALA A 8 -18.94 2.54 12.28
N ALA A 9 -17.66 2.78 11.96
CA ALA A 9 -17.18 4.01 11.35
C ALA A 9 -17.55 4.14 9.86
N GLY A 10 -18.23 3.15 9.26
CA GLY A 10 -18.70 3.19 7.88
C GLY A 10 -17.65 2.81 6.84
N HIS A 11 -16.51 2.24 7.25
CA HIS A 11 -15.49 1.77 6.31
C HIS A 11 -15.83 0.39 5.75
N ALA A 12 -15.56 0.20 4.46
CA ALA A 12 -15.77 -1.07 3.77
C ALA A 12 -14.64 -2.09 3.99
N GLY A 13 -13.48 -1.65 4.49
CA GLY A 13 -12.31 -2.50 4.62
C GLY A 13 -11.08 -1.78 5.15
N VAL A 14 -9.95 -2.45 5.07
CA VAL A 14 -8.64 -1.93 5.48
C VAL A 14 -7.60 -2.11 4.39
N VAL A 15 -6.68 -1.14 4.31
CA VAL A 15 -5.38 -1.33 3.68
C VAL A 15 -4.40 -1.63 4.81
N ASN A 16 -3.88 -2.86 4.89
CA ASN A 16 -3.09 -3.32 6.03
C ASN A 16 -1.68 -3.74 5.62
N TYR A 17 -0.73 -3.53 6.53
CA TYR A 17 0.68 -3.76 6.29
C TYR A 17 1.05 -5.24 6.30
N VAL A 18 1.73 -5.69 5.25
CA VAL A 18 2.48 -6.95 5.15
C VAL A 18 3.98 -6.66 5.31
N SER A 19 4.32 -5.84 6.30
CA SER A 19 5.70 -5.46 6.66
C SER A 19 5.88 -5.48 8.18
N LEU A 20 7.12 -5.64 8.64
CA LEU A 20 7.46 -5.57 10.05
C LEU A 20 7.57 -4.12 10.53
N SER A 21 7.48 -3.92 11.84
CA SER A 21 7.88 -2.65 12.45
C SER A 21 9.40 -2.48 12.35
N ARG A 22 9.85 -1.30 11.93
CA ARG A 22 11.27 -0.93 11.92
C ARG A 22 11.80 -0.68 13.35
N PRO A 23 13.11 -0.75 13.59
CA PRO A 23 13.72 -0.51 14.90
C PRO A 23 13.24 0.81 15.54
N GLY A 24 12.98 0.80 16.84
CA GLY A 24 12.51 2.00 17.57
C GLY A 24 11.05 2.40 17.28
N SER A 25 10.29 1.57 16.56
CA SER A 25 8.85 1.75 16.36
C SER A 25 8.11 0.47 16.75
N SER A 26 6.97 0.61 17.42
CA SER A 26 6.00 -0.47 17.60
C SER A 26 4.68 0.01 17.02
N PHE A 27 4.37 -0.44 15.81
CA PHE A 27 3.15 -0.04 15.12
C PHE A 27 2.16 -1.19 15.10
N GLY A 28 1.07 -1.08 15.86
CA GLY A 28 0.12 -2.18 16.08
C GLY A 28 -0.58 -2.72 14.82
N ALA A 29 -0.47 -2.02 13.69
CA ALA A 29 -0.95 -2.49 12.39
C ALA A 29 0.06 -3.33 11.61
N LYS A 30 1.28 -3.56 12.12
CA LYS A 30 2.40 -4.24 11.44
C LYS A 30 2.90 -5.49 12.17
N PRO A 31 2.94 -6.67 11.51
CA PRO A 31 2.23 -7.04 10.29
C PRO A 31 0.76 -7.42 10.58
N ILE A 32 -0.07 -7.48 9.52
CA ILE A 32 -1.34 -8.21 9.59
C ILE A 32 -1.09 -9.69 9.92
N THR A 33 -1.97 -10.29 10.71
CA THR A 33 -1.91 -11.70 11.10
C THR A 33 -3.12 -12.47 10.59
N LEU A 34 -2.99 -13.78 10.43
CA LEU A 34 -4.11 -14.63 10.00
C LEU A 34 -5.35 -14.53 10.92
N PRO A 35 -5.22 -14.53 12.27
CA PRO A 35 -6.38 -14.32 13.14
C PRO A 35 -7.09 -12.98 12.89
N TYR A 36 -6.33 -11.90 12.71
CA TYR A 36 -6.91 -10.58 12.46
C TYR A 36 -7.55 -10.49 11.06
N ALA A 37 -6.90 -11.03 10.03
CA ALA A 37 -7.47 -11.11 8.69
C ALA A 37 -8.80 -11.89 8.67
N ARG A 38 -8.87 -13.03 9.38
CA ARG A 38 -10.13 -13.79 9.53
C ARG A 38 -11.21 -12.99 10.24
N ALA A 39 -10.85 -12.24 11.29
CA ALA A 39 -11.79 -11.40 12.01
C ALA A 39 -12.33 -10.24 11.16
N LEU A 40 -11.49 -9.63 10.32
CA LEU A 40 -11.90 -8.62 9.33
C LEU A 40 -12.89 -9.21 8.32
N THR A 41 -12.53 -10.34 7.69
CA THR A 41 -13.39 -11.00 6.71
C THR A 41 -14.72 -11.45 7.32
N ALA A 42 -14.71 -11.99 8.55
CA ALA A 42 -15.93 -12.38 9.26
C ALA A 42 -16.86 -11.19 9.56
N ALA A 43 -16.29 -9.99 9.74
CA ALA A 43 -17.05 -8.75 9.87
C ALA A 43 -17.53 -8.18 8.51
N GLY A 44 -17.25 -8.85 7.40
CA GLY A 44 -17.58 -8.42 6.04
C GLY A 44 -16.69 -7.29 5.51
N LEU A 45 -15.51 -7.09 6.09
CA LEU A 45 -14.55 -6.08 5.67
C LEU A 45 -13.59 -6.65 4.63
N VAL A 46 -13.28 -5.85 3.61
CA VAL A 46 -12.25 -6.20 2.61
C VAL A 46 -10.84 -5.88 3.11
N ILE A 47 -9.84 -6.55 2.55
CA ILE A 47 -8.43 -6.39 2.91
C ILE A 47 -7.62 -6.14 1.65
N VAL A 48 -6.77 -5.10 1.68
CA VAL A 48 -5.76 -4.81 0.64
C VAL A 48 -4.38 -4.78 1.29
N SER A 49 -3.36 -5.30 0.60
CA SER A 49 -2.01 -5.38 1.15
C SER A 49 -1.15 -4.16 0.83
N ASN A 50 -0.46 -3.66 1.85
CA ASN A 50 0.52 -2.58 1.75
C ASN A 50 1.89 -3.02 2.28
N TYR A 51 2.97 -2.58 1.68
CA TYR A 51 4.33 -2.77 2.18
C TYR A 51 5.05 -1.44 2.39
N GLN A 52 5.41 -1.20 3.64
CA GLN A 52 6.32 -0.14 4.05
C GLN A 52 7.07 -0.58 5.30
N TYR A 53 8.39 -0.72 5.24
CA TYR A 53 9.22 -0.95 6.41
C TYR A 53 9.87 0.36 6.86
N GLY A 54 10.62 0.98 5.96
CA GLY A 54 11.29 2.25 6.14
C GLY A 54 10.37 3.47 6.28
N LYS A 55 10.94 4.59 6.69
CA LYS A 55 10.28 5.91 6.67
C LYS A 55 11.35 7.00 6.48
N PRO A 56 11.10 8.04 5.67
CA PRO A 56 12.03 9.16 5.57
C PRO A 56 12.33 9.76 6.94
N GLY A 57 13.63 10.02 7.21
CA GLY A 57 14.10 10.53 8.49
C GLY A 57 13.98 9.55 9.69
N GLY A 58 13.58 8.30 9.46
CA GLY A 58 13.48 7.27 10.49
C GLY A 58 14.78 6.52 10.74
N THR A 59 14.73 5.58 11.69
CA THR A 59 15.81 4.61 11.99
C THR A 59 16.10 3.63 10.84
N ALA A 60 15.16 3.49 9.92
CA ALA A 60 15.34 2.82 8.64
C ALA A 60 14.88 3.78 7.53
N PRO A 61 15.73 4.10 6.55
CA PRO A 61 15.39 5.01 5.46
C PRO A 61 14.31 4.39 4.57
N SER A 62 13.73 5.19 3.69
CA SER A 62 12.68 4.76 2.75
C SER A 62 13.11 3.56 1.92
N ASP A 63 12.21 2.60 1.76
CA ASP A 63 12.55 1.27 1.24
C ASP A 63 13.18 1.30 -0.15
N PHE A 64 12.65 2.17 -1.02
CA PHE A 64 13.13 2.32 -2.40
C PHE A 64 14.61 2.68 -2.49
N THR A 65 15.17 3.36 -1.48
CA THR A 65 16.59 3.78 -1.46
C THR A 65 17.58 2.64 -1.54
N ARG A 66 17.15 1.40 -1.29
CA ARG A 66 17.96 0.19 -1.42
C ARG A 66 18.02 -0.37 -2.85
N GLY A 67 17.37 0.28 -3.81
CA GLY A 67 17.42 -0.07 -5.23
C GLY A 67 16.99 -1.52 -5.50
N TYR A 68 17.52 -2.10 -6.57
CA TYR A 68 17.12 -3.45 -7.01
C TYR A 68 17.27 -4.54 -5.93
N PRO A 69 18.41 -4.68 -5.22
CA PRO A 69 18.55 -5.69 -4.17
C PRO A 69 17.54 -5.49 -3.03
N GLY A 70 17.26 -4.23 -2.68
CA GLY A 70 16.21 -3.88 -1.72
C GLY A 70 14.84 -4.38 -2.17
N GLY A 71 14.49 -4.14 -3.44
CA GLY A 71 13.20 -4.53 -3.99
C GLY A 71 12.97 -6.05 -3.96
N VAL A 72 14.01 -6.83 -4.23
CA VAL A 72 13.97 -8.29 -4.10
C VAL A 72 13.71 -8.70 -2.64
N ALA A 73 14.44 -8.12 -1.69
CA ALA A 73 14.29 -8.45 -0.27
C ALA A 73 12.91 -8.06 0.27
N ASP A 74 12.41 -6.89 -0.13
CA ASP A 74 11.10 -6.38 0.27
C ASP A 74 9.97 -7.22 -0.30
N ALA A 75 10.04 -7.56 -1.58
CA ALA A 75 9.04 -8.41 -2.22
C ALA A 75 8.94 -9.79 -1.59
N ARG A 76 10.08 -10.41 -1.23
CA ARG A 76 10.11 -11.69 -0.53
C ARG A 76 9.46 -11.59 0.85
N THR A 77 9.80 -10.55 1.61
CA THR A 77 9.23 -10.29 2.94
C THR A 77 7.73 -10.03 2.86
N ALA A 78 7.32 -9.15 1.94
CA ALA A 78 5.92 -8.82 1.69
C ALA A 78 5.10 -10.07 1.37
N TRP A 79 5.60 -10.92 0.46
CA TRP A 79 4.88 -12.11 0.03
C TRP A 79 4.79 -13.18 1.11
N GLN A 80 5.86 -13.36 1.89
CA GLN A 80 5.86 -14.25 3.04
C GLN A 80 4.79 -13.82 4.05
N LEU A 81 4.74 -12.54 4.42
CA LEU A 81 3.77 -12.02 5.38
C LEU A 81 2.34 -12.01 4.84
N HIS A 82 2.16 -11.64 3.57
CA HIS A 82 0.88 -11.71 2.87
C HIS A 82 0.32 -13.13 2.89
N THR A 83 1.10 -14.12 2.48
CA THR A 83 0.68 -15.53 2.46
C THR A 83 0.42 -16.06 3.86
N ALA A 84 1.28 -15.74 4.84
CA ALA A 84 1.11 -16.16 6.23
C ALA A 84 -0.17 -15.61 6.87
N ALA A 85 -0.64 -14.45 6.43
CA ALA A 85 -1.91 -13.86 6.87
C ALA A 85 -3.14 -14.39 6.11
N GLY A 86 -2.97 -15.31 5.16
CA GLY A 86 -4.06 -15.84 4.32
C GLY A 86 -4.42 -14.93 3.15
N GLY A 87 -3.48 -14.12 2.68
CA GLY A 87 -3.66 -13.24 1.53
C GLY A 87 -3.99 -13.97 0.24
N GLY A 88 -4.80 -13.33 -0.61
CA GLY A 88 -5.24 -13.88 -1.89
C GLY A 88 -4.09 -14.07 -2.88
N ARG A 89 -4.00 -15.23 -3.54
CA ARG A 89 -2.83 -15.65 -4.32
C ARG A 89 -2.53 -14.76 -5.53
N SER A 90 -3.55 -14.07 -6.04
CA SER A 90 -3.41 -13.13 -7.16
C SER A 90 -3.51 -11.66 -6.74
N ALA A 91 -3.67 -11.38 -5.44
CA ALA A 91 -3.85 -10.01 -4.96
C ALA A 91 -2.54 -9.22 -5.09
N PRO A 92 -2.59 -7.92 -5.46
CA PRO A 92 -1.41 -7.09 -5.47
C PRO A 92 -0.98 -6.70 -4.06
N VAL A 93 0.31 -6.40 -3.92
CA VAL A 93 0.85 -5.66 -2.77
C VAL A 93 1.24 -4.27 -3.25
N PHE A 94 0.75 -3.23 -2.57
CA PHE A 94 1.14 -1.85 -2.83
C PHE A 94 2.43 -1.53 -2.09
N PHE A 95 3.50 -1.23 -2.83
CA PHE A 95 4.80 -0.86 -2.28
C PHE A 95 4.89 0.66 -2.14
N THR A 96 5.22 1.13 -0.95
CA THR A 96 5.12 2.55 -0.56
C THR A 96 6.37 3.34 -0.92
N ILE A 97 6.19 4.45 -1.65
CA ILE A 97 7.09 5.60 -1.66
C ILE A 97 6.44 6.68 -0.78
N ASP A 98 6.92 6.83 0.46
CA ASP A 98 6.32 7.68 1.50
C ASP A 98 6.94 9.08 1.57
N GLU A 99 7.33 9.63 0.42
CA GLU A 99 7.89 10.98 0.29
C GLU A 99 7.72 11.52 -1.13
N ASP A 100 7.86 12.84 -1.27
CA ASP A 100 7.88 13.50 -2.57
C ASP A 100 9.24 13.29 -3.23
N ILE A 101 9.27 12.60 -4.38
CA ILE A 101 10.50 12.31 -5.12
C ILE A 101 10.45 12.91 -6.51
N ASP A 102 11.59 13.39 -6.98
CA ASP A 102 11.72 13.89 -8.35
C ASP A 102 11.92 12.75 -9.38
N ARG A 103 11.85 13.12 -10.67
CA ARG A 103 12.01 12.16 -11.78
C ARG A 103 13.40 11.53 -11.79
N ASN A 104 14.42 12.22 -11.30
CA ASN A 104 15.78 11.68 -11.23
C ASN A 104 15.87 10.56 -10.20
N THR A 105 15.34 10.78 -8.99
CA THR A 105 15.24 9.80 -7.91
C THR A 105 14.41 8.60 -8.34
N TRP A 106 13.31 8.84 -9.06
CA TRP A 106 12.55 7.77 -9.67
C TRP A 106 13.41 6.92 -10.62
N ASN A 107 14.03 7.53 -11.62
CA ASN A 107 14.78 6.82 -12.65
C ASN A 107 16.00 6.06 -12.10
N THR A 108 16.70 6.67 -11.15
CA THR A 108 18.00 6.17 -10.66
C THR A 108 17.87 5.17 -9.52
N VAL A 109 16.78 5.23 -8.73
CA VAL A 109 16.67 4.44 -7.50
C VAL A 109 15.33 3.71 -7.39
N ALA A 110 14.20 4.42 -7.49
CA ALA A 110 12.89 3.80 -7.28
C ALA A 110 12.48 2.83 -8.39
N LEU A 111 12.76 3.15 -9.65
CA LEU A 111 12.50 2.27 -10.80
C LEU A 111 13.31 0.97 -10.71
N PRO A 112 14.64 0.98 -10.43
CA PRO A 112 15.37 -0.24 -10.10
C PRO A 112 14.78 -1.05 -8.94
N TRP A 113 14.30 -0.39 -7.87
CA TRP A 113 13.63 -1.06 -6.75
C TRP A 113 12.35 -1.78 -7.18
N PHE A 114 11.48 -1.11 -7.95
CA PHE A 114 10.29 -1.73 -8.54
C PHE A 114 10.62 -2.91 -9.47
N ARG A 115 11.68 -2.80 -10.28
CA ARG A 115 12.16 -3.93 -11.09
C ARG A 115 12.62 -5.11 -10.23
N GLY A 116 13.27 -4.84 -9.09
CA GLY A 116 13.60 -5.85 -8.09
C GLY A 116 12.36 -6.53 -7.53
N ILE A 117 11.33 -5.76 -7.20
CA ILE A 117 10.03 -6.28 -6.75
C ILE A 117 9.38 -7.17 -7.82
N ASN A 118 9.34 -6.69 -9.06
CA ASN A 118 8.74 -7.43 -10.17
C ASN A 118 9.49 -8.73 -10.47
N SER A 119 10.80 -8.81 -10.21
CA SER A 119 11.56 -10.07 -10.38
C SER A 119 11.09 -11.19 -9.44
N VAL A 120 10.40 -10.85 -8.36
CA VAL A 120 9.87 -11.81 -7.38
C VAL A 120 8.36 -12.00 -7.56
N LEU A 121 7.59 -10.92 -7.66
CA LEU A 121 6.13 -10.98 -7.68
C LEU A 121 5.53 -10.93 -9.08
N GLY A 122 6.27 -10.46 -10.07
CA GLY A 122 5.73 -10.07 -11.37
C GLY A 122 4.89 -8.79 -11.29
N VAL A 123 4.81 -8.07 -12.41
CA VAL A 123 4.11 -6.78 -12.52
C VAL A 123 2.66 -6.86 -12.04
N GLN A 124 1.95 -7.94 -12.38
CA GLN A 124 0.51 -8.05 -12.09
C GLN A 124 0.17 -8.13 -10.58
N ARG A 125 1.15 -8.44 -9.71
CA ARG A 125 0.98 -8.41 -8.24
C ARG A 125 1.71 -7.23 -7.58
N THR A 126 2.24 -6.31 -8.38
CA THR A 126 2.94 -5.13 -7.88
C THR A 126 2.05 -3.89 -8.04
N GLY A 127 1.74 -3.24 -6.93
CA GLY A 127 1.17 -1.91 -6.89
C GLY A 127 2.12 -0.89 -6.29
N VAL A 128 1.81 0.38 -6.46
CA VAL A 128 2.56 1.51 -5.89
C VAL A 128 1.64 2.34 -5.01
N TYR A 129 2.14 2.75 -3.85
CA TYR A 129 1.63 3.91 -3.13
C TYR A 129 2.59 5.09 -3.31
N GLY A 130 2.06 6.28 -3.57
CA GLY A 130 2.87 7.49 -3.64
C GLY A 130 2.09 8.71 -4.16
N GLY A 131 2.83 9.78 -4.46
CA GLY A 131 2.28 10.98 -5.09
C GLY A 131 1.78 10.70 -6.52
N ILE A 132 1.10 11.67 -7.12
CA ILE A 132 0.56 11.53 -8.47
C ILE A 132 1.66 11.27 -9.51
N ASP A 133 2.81 11.95 -9.40
CA ASP A 133 3.88 11.80 -10.39
C ASP A 133 4.52 10.41 -10.29
N VAL A 134 4.71 9.88 -9.07
CA VAL A 134 5.10 8.48 -8.82
C VAL A 134 4.13 7.50 -9.47
N CYS A 135 2.82 7.69 -9.29
CA CYS A 135 1.80 6.84 -9.91
C CYS A 135 1.90 6.90 -11.45
N GLN A 136 2.01 8.11 -12.01
CA GLN A 136 2.14 8.30 -13.46
C GLN A 136 3.39 7.62 -14.02
N TRP A 137 4.52 7.77 -13.34
CA TRP A 137 5.79 7.16 -13.76
C TRP A 137 5.76 5.64 -13.67
N ALA A 138 5.22 5.07 -12.59
CA ALA A 138 5.07 3.63 -12.43
C ALA A 138 4.22 3.00 -13.54
N ILE A 139 3.17 3.70 -13.96
CA ILE A 139 2.31 3.29 -15.07
C ILE A 139 3.06 3.39 -16.40
N ALA A 140 3.73 4.51 -16.67
CA ALA A 140 4.45 4.75 -17.91
C ALA A 140 5.61 3.77 -18.11
N ASP A 141 6.33 3.43 -17.03
CA ASP A 141 7.45 2.50 -17.05
C ASP A 141 7.01 1.02 -16.95
N GLY A 142 5.70 0.75 -16.83
CA GLY A 142 5.13 -0.60 -16.89
C GLY A 142 5.46 -1.50 -15.70
N VAL A 143 5.73 -0.93 -14.52
CA VAL A 143 6.20 -1.67 -13.33
C VAL A 143 5.10 -2.00 -12.32
N ILE A 144 3.86 -1.57 -12.59
CA ILE A 144 2.68 -1.92 -11.80
C ILE A 144 1.61 -2.60 -12.64
N GLY A 145 0.86 -3.49 -12.01
CA GLY A 145 -0.18 -4.28 -12.64
C GLY A 145 -1.48 -3.50 -12.89
N GLN A 146 -2.47 -4.25 -13.40
CA GLN A 146 -3.76 -3.70 -13.80
C GLN A 146 -4.92 -4.29 -13.03
N SER A 147 -5.93 -3.47 -12.77
CA SER A 147 -7.19 -3.93 -12.22
C SER A 147 -7.94 -4.81 -13.20
N GLY A 148 -8.85 -5.66 -12.70
CA GLY A 148 -9.90 -6.27 -13.52
C GLY A 148 -10.86 -5.24 -14.13
N ILE A 149 -10.76 -3.95 -13.75
CA ILE A 149 -11.50 -2.84 -14.35
C ILE A 149 -10.63 -2.16 -15.42
N PRO A 150 -11.08 -2.15 -16.69
CA PRO A 150 -10.36 -1.47 -17.76
C PRO A 150 -10.06 0.00 -17.40
N GLY A 151 -8.83 0.43 -17.70
CA GLY A 151 -8.36 1.78 -17.43
C GLY A 151 -7.72 1.99 -16.06
N TYR A 152 -7.86 1.04 -15.13
CA TYR A 152 -7.30 1.14 -13.79
C TYR A 152 -6.01 0.33 -13.60
N ARG A 153 -5.11 0.86 -12.79
CA ARG A 153 -3.79 0.30 -12.47
C ARG A 153 -3.67 0.15 -10.96
N TRP A 154 -2.77 -0.69 -10.47
CA TRP A 154 -2.45 -0.83 -9.05
C TRP A 154 -1.71 0.41 -8.49
N ALA A 155 -2.27 1.58 -8.70
CA ALA A 155 -1.81 2.86 -8.18
C ALA A 155 -2.73 3.29 -7.03
N TRP A 156 -2.13 3.48 -5.87
CA TRP A 156 -2.74 4.05 -4.67
C TRP A 156 -2.13 5.44 -4.44
N GLN A 157 -2.86 6.47 -4.81
CA GLN A 157 -2.34 7.82 -4.78
C GLN A 157 -2.60 8.49 -3.43
N THR A 158 -1.66 9.27 -2.90
CA THR A 158 -1.90 10.16 -1.74
C THR A 158 -2.08 11.62 -2.10
N LYS A 159 -2.92 12.35 -1.34
CA LYS A 159 -3.03 13.81 -1.46
C LYS A 159 -1.74 14.54 -1.09
N ALA A 160 -0.90 13.96 -0.22
CA ALA A 160 0.23 14.64 0.40
C ALA A 160 1.20 15.29 -0.62
N TRP A 161 1.38 14.63 -1.76
CA TRP A 161 2.29 15.04 -2.83
C TRP A 161 1.58 15.11 -4.19
N SER A 162 0.30 15.48 -4.18
CA SER A 162 -0.52 15.54 -5.41
C SER A 162 -1.20 16.87 -5.67
N GLY A 163 -1.19 17.79 -4.70
CA GLY A 163 -2.03 18.98 -4.73
C GLY A 163 -3.50 18.58 -4.93
N ASN A 164 -4.18 19.20 -5.89
CA ASN A 164 -5.60 18.94 -6.21
C ASN A 164 -5.81 17.91 -7.33
N ARG A 165 -4.74 17.24 -7.78
CA ARG A 165 -4.81 16.31 -8.92
C ARG A 165 -5.11 14.88 -8.44
N ILE A 166 -5.89 14.12 -9.22
CA ILE A 166 -6.10 12.68 -9.03
C ILE A 166 -5.86 11.99 -10.37
N HIS A 167 -5.01 10.96 -10.39
CA HIS A 167 -4.71 10.18 -11.58
C HIS A 167 -5.92 9.29 -11.93
N PRO A 168 -6.45 9.34 -13.16
CA PRO A 168 -7.70 8.65 -13.51
C PRO A 168 -7.59 7.12 -13.43
N ALA A 169 -6.38 6.58 -13.53
CA ALA A 169 -6.12 5.14 -13.42
C ALA A 169 -5.91 4.63 -11.99
N ALA A 170 -5.88 5.50 -10.97
CA ALA A 170 -5.66 5.05 -9.59
C ALA A 170 -6.85 4.23 -9.07
N VAL A 171 -6.58 3.13 -8.38
CA VAL A 171 -7.63 2.28 -7.75
C VAL A 171 -7.98 2.72 -6.34
N LEU A 172 -7.07 3.47 -5.69
CA LEU A 172 -7.24 4.00 -4.33
C LEU A 172 -6.71 5.43 -4.27
N TYR A 173 -7.35 6.27 -3.46
CA TYR A 173 -6.91 7.64 -3.18
C TYR A 173 -6.94 7.96 -1.67
N GLN A 174 -5.78 8.24 -1.06
CA GLN A 174 -5.69 8.66 0.34
C GLN A 174 -6.08 10.13 0.48
N ARG A 175 -7.36 10.37 0.77
CA ARG A 175 -7.95 11.71 0.93
C ARG A 175 -7.74 12.32 2.31
N VAL A 176 -7.53 11.51 3.34
CA VAL A 176 -7.15 11.98 4.68
C VAL A 176 -5.83 11.35 5.06
N VAL A 177 -4.87 12.22 5.39
CA VAL A 177 -3.55 11.86 5.91
C VAL A 177 -3.53 12.32 7.36
N ASP A 178 -3.43 11.39 8.30
CA ASP A 178 -3.35 11.68 9.72
C ASP A 178 -2.03 12.36 10.04
N THR A 179 -2.10 13.62 10.45
CA THR A 179 -0.96 14.39 10.95
C THR A 179 -1.37 15.17 12.19
N ALA A 180 -0.39 15.67 12.95
CA ALA A 180 -0.69 16.52 14.10
C ALA A 180 -1.52 17.76 13.75
N SER A 181 -1.34 18.31 12.54
CA SER A 181 -2.03 19.52 12.07
C SER A 181 -3.32 19.24 11.29
N ASN A 182 -3.48 18.04 10.72
CA ASN A 182 -4.69 17.61 10.03
C ASN A 182 -5.01 16.18 10.47
N PRO A 183 -5.51 16.00 11.70
CA PRO A 183 -5.59 14.68 12.26
C PRO A 183 -6.76 13.89 11.67
N GLY A 184 -6.53 12.60 11.45
CA GLY A 184 -7.52 11.67 10.95
C GLY A 184 -8.65 11.42 11.94
N PRO A 185 -9.78 10.84 11.47
CA PRO A 185 -10.87 10.43 12.35
C PRO A 185 -10.42 9.36 13.33
N LEU A 186 -11.06 9.34 14.51
CA LEU A 186 -10.86 8.28 15.49
C LEU A 186 -11.76 7.09 15.17
N VAL A 187 -11.15 5.92 15.06
CA VAL A 187 -11.85 4.63 14.90
C VAL A 187 -11.28 3.68 15.94
N GLY A 188 -12.13 3.13 16.82
CA GLY A 188 -11.68 2.22 17.88
C GLY A 188 -10.54 2.79 18.73
N GLY A 189 -10.56 4.10 19.00
CA GLY A 189 -9.55 4.81 19.79
C GLY A 189 -8.23 5.12 19.07
N SER A 190 -8.09 4.80 17.78
CA SER A 190 -6.90 5.13 16.97
C SER A 190 -7.23 6.12 15.87
N ARG A 191 -6.35 7.09 15.60
CA ARG A 191 -6.46 7.92 14.40
C ARG A 191 -6.07 7.12 13.17
N VAL A 192 -6.78 7.34 12.06
CA VAL A 192 -6.56 6.60 10.82
C VAL A 192 -6.48 7.53 9.61
N ASP A 193 -5.73 7.11 8.61
CA ASP A 193 -5.86 7.64 7.26
C ASP A 193 -7.18 7.17 6.63
N VAL A 194 -7.74 7.97 5.72
CA VAL A 194 -8.96 7.60 4.97
C VAL A 194 -8.66 7.55 3.49
N ASN A 195 -9.02 6.41 2.88
CA ASN A 195 -8.84 6.13 1.47
C ASN A 195 -10.19 5.96 0.78
N ASP A 196 -10.35 6.60 -0.36
CA ASP A 196 -11.49 6.41 -1.25
C ASP A 196 -11.16 5.28 -2.24
N VAL A 197 -12.17 4.43 -2.51
CA VAL A 197 -12.08 3.35 -3.49
C VAL A 197 -12.50 3.88 -4.85
N MET A 198 -11.57 3.86 -5.80
CA MET A 198 -11.77 4.46 -7.13
C MET A 198 -12.19 3.44 -8.19
N ALA A 199 -11.97 2.15 -7.93
CA ALA A 199 -12.38 1.04 -8.79
C ALA A 199 -12.99 -0.10 -7.96
N ARG A 200 -14.00 -0.79 -8.51
CA ARG A 200 -14.64 -1.93 -7.82
C ARG A 200 -13.66 -3.07 -7.52
N ASP A 201 -12.61 -3.20 -8.33
CA ASP A 201 -11.45 -4.06 -8.05
C ASP A 201 -10.25 -3.15 -7.76
N CYS A 202 -9.94 -3.01 -6.48
CA CYS A 202 -8.82 -2.24 -5.98
C CYS A 202 -7.71 -3.12 -5.39
N GLY A 203 -7.70 -4.42 -5.73
CA GLY A 203 -6.72 -5.37 -5.21
C GLY A 203 -7.15 -6.08 -3.93
N GLN A 204 -8.44 -6.09 -3.60
CA GLN A 204 -8.96 -6.72 -2.40
C GLN A 204 -8.85 -8.26 -2.44
N TRP A 205 -8.40 -8.87 -1.34
CA TRP A 205 -8.04 -10.29 -1.29
C TRP A 205 -9.16 -11.23 -1.74
N ASN A 206 -10.42 -10.92 -1.43
CA ASN A 206 -11.57 -11.76 -1.77
C ASN A 206 -11.91 -11.78 -3.28
N PHE A 207 -11.37 -10.87 -4.09
CA PHE A 207 -11.47 -10.91 -5.56
C PHE A 207 -10.30 -11.66 -6.20
N HIS A 208 -9.31 -12.04 -5.39
CA HIS A 208 -8.04 -12.60 -5.85
C HIS A 208 -7.64 -13.87 -5.08
N PRO A 209 -8.50 -14.90 -4.99
CA PRO A 209 -8.22 -16.12 -4.23
C PRO A 209 -6.95 -16.86 -4.68
#